data_AF-K1UEK9-F1
#
_entry.id   AF-K1UEK9-F1
#
_cell.length_a   1.000
_cell.length_b   1.000
_cell.length_c   1.000
_cell.angle_alpha   90.00
_cell.angle_beta   90.00
_cell.angle_gamma   90.00
#
_symmetry.space_group_name_H-M   'P 1'
#
loop_
_entity.id
_entity.type
_entity.pdbx_description
1 polymer ?
#
loop_
_entity_poly.entity_id
_entity_poly.type
_entity_poly.pdbx_seq_one_letter_code
_entity_poly.pdbx_strand_id
1 'polypeptide(L)'
;MSNETTTADGGVRKKGKLGQRIAYACGNLGQAAFYNAMSTYFIVYVTGCLFSGVDKALAAKLIGVITSLVVIIRIAEIFIDPLLGNLIDNTNTKWGRFRPWQFFGGLISAVLLAVIF
;
A
#
# COMPACT_ATOMS: atom_id res chain seq x y z
N MET A 1 35.57 -50.67 -12.85
CA MET A 1 36.08 -50.47 -11.48
C MET A 1 36.70 -49.08 -11.47
N SER A 2 36.16 -48.03 -10.86
CA SER A 2 35.25 -47.83 -9.72
C SER A 2 34.43 -46.53 -10.01
N ASN A 3 33.09 -46.52 -9.93
CA ASN A 3 32.25 -46.18 -8.76
C ASN A 3 32.68 -44.87 -8.06
N GLU A 4 31.85 -43.99 -7.52
CA GLU A 4 30.41 -43.70 -7.41
C GLU A 4 30.38 -42.36 -6.62
N THR A 5 29.35 -41.53 -6.85
CA THR A 5 28.70 -40.57 -5.90
C THR A 5 29.47 -39.86 -4.75
N THR A 6 29.05 -38.60 -4.53
CA THR A 6 28.89 -37.92 -3.20
C THR A 6 29.86 -36.77 -2.89
N THR A 7 29.39 -35.53 -3.09
CA THR A 7 29.16 -34.53 -2.02
C THR A 7 28.21 -33.49 -2.64
N ALA A 8 26.89 -33.58 -2.45
CA ALA A 8 26.20 -33.17 -1.24
C ALA A 8 26.70 -31.83 -0.68
N ASP A 9 26.65 -30.73 -1.45
CA ASP A 9 26.54 -29.40 -0.84
C ASP A 9 25.07 -29.15 -0.45
N GLY A 10 24.64 -29.93 0.53
CA GLY A 10 23.49 -29.59 1.34
C GLY A 10 23.97 -28.71 2.47
N GLY A 11 23.41 -27.50 2.58
CA GLY A 11 23.26 -26.89 3.90
C GLY A 11 23.47 -25.40 4.04
N VAL A 12 22.68 -24.56 3.36
CA VAL A 12 22.12 -23.37 4.03
C VAL A 12 20.66 -23.13 3.63
N ARG A 13 19.76 -24.10 3.89
CA ARG A 13 18.35 -23.73 4.09
C ARG A 13 18.29 -22.92 5.38
N LYS A 14 18.37 -21.58 5.27
CA LYS A 14 18.19 -20.66 6.42
C LYS A 14 16.85 -20.97 7.10
N LYS A 15 16.94 -21.69 8.24
CA LYS A 15 15.84 -22.00 9.15
C LYS A 15 15.24 -20.67 9.65
N GLY A 16 13.91 -20.55 9.55
CA GLY A 16 13.11 -19.62 10.34
C GLY A 16 12.73 -18.26 9.73
N LYS A 17 12.32 -18.17 8.45
CA LYS A 17 11.65 -16.95 7.92
C LYS A 17 10.13 -16.97 8.02
N LEU A 18 9.52 -17.91 8.73
CA LEU A 18 8.06 -18.03 8.81
C LEU A 18 7.44 -16.80 9.49
N GLY A 19 7.96 -16.39 10.64
CA GLY A 19 7.49 -15.17 11.33
C GLY A 19 7.64 -13.92 10.49
N GLN A 20 8.74 -13.80 9.74
CA GLN A 20 8.95 -12.66 8.84
C GLN A 20 7.97 -12.67 7.66
N ARG A 21 7.69 -13.84 7.07
CA ARG A 21 6.68 -13.99 6.01
C ARG A 21 5.28 -13.69 6.51
N ILE A 22 4.93 -14.16 7.70
CA ILE A 22 3.64 -13.85 8.33
C ILE A 22 3.53 -12.35 8.58
N ALA A 23 4.55 -11.71 9.14
CA ALA A 23 4.56 -10.26 9.35
C ALA A 23 4.40 -9.48 8.03
N TYR A 24 5.10 -9.88 6.96
CA TYR A 24 4.93 -9.28 5.63
C TYR A 24 3.52 -9.51 5.06
N ALA A 25 2.97 -10.72 5.19
CA ALA A 25 1.63 -11.04 4.73
C ALA A 25 0.55 -10.25 5.49
N CYS A 26 0.65 -10.19 6.82
CA CYS A 26 -0.23 -9.38 7.67
C CYS A 26 -0.11 -7.89 7.35
N GLY A 27 1.11 -7.37 7.12
CA GLY A 27 1.31 -5.99 6.72
C GLY A 27 0.68 -5.67 5.37
N ASN A 28 0.85 -6.54 4.37
CA ASN A 28 0.25 -6.36 3.05
C ASN A 28 -1.28 -6.48 3.10
N LEU A 29 -1.79 -7.42 3.89
CA LEU A 29 -3.23 -7.59 4.10
C LEU A 29 -3.84 -6.37 4.79
N GLY A 30 -3.18 -5.86 5.84
CA GLY A 30 -3.59 -4.64 6.53
C GLY A 30 -3.61 -3.44 5.59
N GLN A 31 -2.55 -3.26 4.79
CA GLN A 31 -2.47 -2.20 3.78
C GLN A 31 -3.59 -2.30 2.75
N ALA A 32 -3.84 -3.50 2.22
CA ALA A 32 -4.88 -3.73 1.23
C ALA A 32 -6.29 -3.49 1.82
N ALA A 33 -6.54 -4.00 3.03
CA ALA A 33 -7.81 -3.80 3.72
C ALA A 33 -8.04 -2.31 4.02
N PHE A 34 -7.01 -1.61 4.52
CA PHE A 34 -7.04 -0.18 4.80
C PHE A 34 -7.33 0.63 3.53
N TYR A 35 -6.59 0.39 2.46
CA TYR A 35 -6.77 1.08 1.20
C TYR A 35 -8.18 0.90 0.63
N ASN A 36 -8.71 -0.34 0.63
CA ASN A 36 -10.06 -0.61 0.16
C ASN A 36 -11.12 0.04 1.05
N ALA A 37 -10.99 -0.11 2.37
CA ALA A 37 -11.92 0.50 3.33
C ALA A 37 -11.97 2.02 3.16
N MET A 38 -10.81 2.68 3.12
CA MET A 38 -10.72 4.13 2.97
C MET A 38 -11.26 4.59 1.60
N SER A 39 -10.88 3.91 0.51
CA SER A 39 -11.34 4.21 -0.84
C SER A 39 -12.87 4.17 -0.95
N THR A 40 -13.49 3.10 -0.47
CA THR A 40 -14.94 2.92 -0.54
C THR A 40 -15.66 3.84 0.43
N TYR A 41 -15.20 3.93 1.68
CA TYR A 41 -15.82 4.79 2.69
C TYR A 41 -15.80 6.26 2.27
N PHE A 42 -14.69 6.76 1.72
CA PHE A 42 -14.56 8.15 1.31
C PHE A 42 -15.63 8.56 0.29
N ILE A 43 -15.84 7.73 -0.75
CA ILE A 43 -16.88 8.00 -1.76
C ILE A 43 -18.28 8.00 -1.16
N VAL A 44 -18.60 7.00 -0.31
CA VAL A 44 -19.92 6.91 0.34
C VAL A 44 -20.15 8.09 1.28
N TYR A 45 -19.12 8.52 2.01
CA TYR A 45 -19.19 9.66 2.92
C TYR A 45 -19.43 10.98 2.17
N VAL A 46 -18.66 11.24 1.10
CA VAL A 46 -18.78 12.45 0.26
C VAL A 46 -20.17 12.55 -0.38
N THR A 47 -20.69 11.43 -0.88
CA THR A 47 -21.98 11.38 -1.60
C THR A 47 -23.19 11.37 -0.66
N GLY A 48 -23.07 10.76 0.52
CA GLY A 48 -24.19 10.53 1.42
C GLY A 48 -24.29 11.51 2.59
N CYS A 49 -23.19 11.78 3.30
CA CYS A 49 -23.23 12.43 4.62
C CYS A 49 -22.64 13.84 4.62
N LEU A 50 -21.57 14.07 3.85
CA LEU A 50 -20.75 15.28 3.90
C LEU A 50 -21.56 16.57 3.63
N PHE A 51 -22.55 16.50 2.75
CA PHE A 51 -23.38 17.65 2.34
C PHE A 51 -24.83 17.58 2.81
N SER A 52 -25.12 16.76 3.82
CA SER A 52 -26.49 16.55 4.34
C SER A 52 -27.19 17.81 4.86
N GLY A 53 -26.44 18.87 5.18
CA GLY A 53 -26.97 20.18 5.60
C GLY A 53 -26.86 21.30 4.56
N VAL A 54 -26.50 20.99 3.31
CA VAL A 54 -26.30 21.98 2.24
C VAL A 54 -27.46 21.90 1.23
N ASP A 55 -27.75 23.01 0.55
CA ASP A 55 -28.72 23.03 -0.55
C ASP A 55 -28.43 21.93 -1.59
N LYS A 56 -29.48 21.26 -2.07
CA LYS A 56 -29.36 20.08 -2.95
C LYS A 56 -28.65 20.40 -4.27
N ALA A 57 -28.88 21.58 -4.85
CA ALA A 57 -28.26 21.96 -6.11
C ALA A 57 -26.77 22.28 -5.93
N LEU A 58 -26.40 22.89 -4.79
CA LEU A 58 -25.01 23.13 -4.44
C LEU A 58 -24.28 21.83 -4.07
N ALA A 59 -24.91 20.97 -3.28
CA ALA A 59 -24.38 19.66 -2.90
C ALA A 59 -24.08 18.80 -4.14
N ALA A 60 -25.00 18.73 -5.11
CA ALA A 60 -24.78 17.98 -6.35
C ALA A 60 -23.55 18.47 -7.14
N LYS A 61 -23.34 19.80 -7.21
CA LYS A 61 -22.15 20.37 -7.85
C LYS A 61 -20.87 19.98 -7.11
N LEU A 62 -20.84 20.13 -5.78
CA LEU A 62 -19.67 19.81 -4.96
C LEU A 62 -19.32 18.32 -4.99
N ILE A 63 -20.33 17.44 -4.92
CA ILE A 63 -20.15 15.98 -5.09
C ILE A 63 -19.55 15.68 -6.47
N GLY A 64 -20.06 16.32 -7.52
CA GLY A 64 -19.52 16.18 -8.87
C GLY A 64 -18.05 16.58 -8.97
N VAL A 65 -17.68 17.73 -8.37
CA VAL A 65 -16.28 18.18 -8.33
C VAL A 65 -15.40 17.18 -7.58
N ILE A 66 -15.76 16.80 -6.35
CA ILE A 66 -14.93 15.88 -5.55
C ILE A 66 -14.80 14.52 -6.24
N THR A 67 -15.89 13.98 -6.78
CA THR A 67 -15.87 12.69 -7.49
C THR A 67 -14.98 12.77 -8.73
N SER A 68 -15.03 13.86 -9.49
CA SER A 68 -14.16 14.07 -10.64
C SER A 68 -12.68 14.15 -10.25
N LEU A 69 -12.37 14.82 -9.14
CA LEU A 69 -11.01 14.88 -8.60
C LEU A 69 -10.51 13.50 -8.17
N VAL A 70 -11.36 12.69 -7.53
CA VAL A 70 -10.99 11.31 -7.18
C VAL A 70 -10.68 10.49 -8.43
N VAL A 71 -11.48 10.59 -9.49
CA VAL A 71 -11.21 9.89 -10.75
C VAL A 71 -9.88 10.33 -11.35
N ILE A 72 -9.57 11.63 -11.34
CA ILE A 72 -8.29 12.15 -11.82
C ILE A 72 -7.12 11.57 -11.00
N ILE A 73 -7.25 11.54 -9.66
CA ILE A 73 -6.23 10.95 -8.79
C ILE A 73 -6.03 9.47 -9.12
N ARG A 74 -7.12 8.70 -9.32
CA ARG A 74 -7.06 7.28 -9.69
C ARG A 74 -6.33 7.06 -11.01
N ILE A 75 -6.56 7.92 -12.00
CA ILE A 75 -5.84 7.87 -13.28
C ILE A 75 -4.36 8.22 -13.06
N ALA A 76 -4.07 9.23 -12.24
CA ALA A 76 -2.70 9.62 -11.90
C ALA A 76 -1.95 8.48 -11.19
N GLU A 77 -2.60 7.73 -10.29
CA GLU A 77 -2.01 6.56 -9.60
C GLU A 77 -1.47 5.53 -10.61
N ILE A 78 -2.16 5.28 -11.73
CA ILE A 78 -1.70 4.35 -12.78
C ILE A 78 -0.30 4.74 -13.31
N PHE A 79 0.02 6.03 -13.35
CA PHE A 79 1.34 6.53 -13.79
C PHE A 79 2.35 6.61 -12.64
N ILE A 80 1.88 6.97 -11.44
CA ILE A 80 2.72 7.09 -10.25
C ILE A 80 3.22 5.71 -9.80
N ASP A 81 2.43 4.65 -9.95
CA ASP A 81 2.79 3.29 -9.53
C ASP A 81 4.09 2.78 -10.20
N PRO A 82 4.26 2.84 -11.55
CA PRO A 82 5.54 2.54 -12.21
C PRO A 82 6.70 3.45 -11.78
N LEU A 83 6.44 4.75 -11.57
CA LEU A 83 7.45 5.71 -11.14
C LEU A 83 7.98 5.36 -9.75
N LEU A 84 7.09 5.02 -8.81
CA LEU A 84 7.45 4.57 -7.47
C LEU A 84 8.23 3.26 -7.51
N GLY A 85 7.84 2.32 -8.39
CA GLY A 85 8.61 1.09 -8.62
C GLY A 85 10.06 1.38 -9.03
N ASN A 86 10.25 2.23 -10.05
CA ASN A 86 11.58 2.62 -10.53
C ASN A 86 12.39 3.36 -9.44
N LEU A 87 11.73 4.19 -8.63
CA LEU A 87 12.36 4.89 -7.51
C LEU A 87 12.85 3.90 -6.43
N ILE A 88 12.02 2.92 -6.07
CA ILE A 88 12.38 1.86 -5.11
C ILE A 88 13.53 1.01 -5.65
N ASP A 89 13.51 0.65 -6.93
CA ASP A 89 14.53 -0.18 -7.56
C ASP A 89 15.90 0.49 -7.61
N ASN A 90 15.93 1.82 -7.82
CA ASN A 90 17.16 2.62 -7.79
C ASN A 90 17.64 2.96 -6.37
N THR A 91 16.84 2.69 -5.34
CA THR A 91 17.20 2.97 -3.95
C THR A 91 18.18 1.92 -3.42
N ASN A 92 19.45 2.29 -3.19
CA ASN A 92 20.44 1.42 -2.55
C ASN A 92 20.71 1.88 -1.11
N THR A 93 20.09 1.22 -0.13
CA THR A 93 20.37 1.45 1.30
C THR A 93 21.02 0.24 1.95
N LYS A 94 21.70 0.46 3.10
CA LYS A 94 22.31 -0.59 3.92
C LYS A 94 21.30 -1.64 4.44
N TRP A 95 20.01 -1.32 4.46
CA TRP A 95 18.94 -2.19 4.97
C TRP A 95 18.18 -2.93 3.87
N GLY A 96 18.62 -2.78 2.62
CA GLY A 96 17.97 -3.31 1.42
C GLY A 96 17.11 -2.27 0.73
N ARG A 97 16.69 -2.57 -0.51
CA ARG A 97 15.96 -1.62 -1.37
C ARG A 97 14.53 -1.36 -0.87
N PHE A 98 13.79 -2.42 -0.54
CA PHE A 98 12.35 -2.35 -0.23
C PHE A 98 12.00 -2.02 1.23
N ARG A 99 12.87 -2.38 2.18
CA ARG A 99 12.54 -2.31 3.62
C ARG A 99 12.34 -0.89 4.16
N PRO A 100 13.19 0.11 3.81
CA PRO A 100 12.99 1.48 4.27
C PRO A 100 11.68 2.09 3.75
N TRP A 101 11.37 1.88 2.47
CA TRP A 101 10.14 2.37 1.85
C TRP A 101 8.88 1.84 2.53
N GLN A 102 8.85 0.53 2.84
CA GLN A 102 7.74 -0.07 3.59
C GLN A 102 7.59 0.54 5.00
N PHE A 103 8.70 0.80 5.69
CA PHE A 103 8.69 1.35 7.04
C PHE A 103 8.18 2.80 7.04
N PHE A 104 8.73 3.66 6.17
CA PHE A 104 8.29 5.05 6.06
C PHE A 104 6.84 5.15 5.57
N GLY A 105 6.45 4.33 4.59
CA GLY A 105 5.06 4.29 4.11
C GLY A 105 4.07 3.93 5.21
N GLY A 106 4.37 2.90 6.01
CA GLY A 106 3.55 2.51 7.15
C GLY A 106 3.53 3.55 8.27
N LEU A 107 4.68 4.12 8.61
CA LEU A 107 4.81 5.12 9.67
C LEU A 107 4.05 6.41 9.34
N ILE A 108 4.23 6.93 8.12
CA ILE A 108 3.53 8.14 7.66
C ILE A 108 2.02 7.90 7.67
N SER A 109 1.57 6.75 7.16
CA SER A 109 0.15 6.38 7.15
C SER A 109 -0.43 6.32 8.57
N ALA A 110 0.30 5.73 9.51
CA ALA A 110 -0.13 5.64 10.91
C ALA A 110 -0.23 7.03 11.59
N VAL A 111 0.73 7.92 11.34
CA VAL A 111 0.72 9.28 11.89
C VAL A 111 -0.45 10.08 11.32
N LEU A 112 -0.67 10.04 10.01
CA LEU A 112 -1.79 10.75 9.37
C LEU A 112 -3.13 10.25 9.89
N LEU A 113 -3.27 8.94 10.08
CA LEU A 113 -4.46 8.35 10.68
C LEU A 113 -4.71 8.89 12.09
N ALA A 114 -3.68 8.93 12.92
CA ALA A 114 -3.77 9.45 14.29
C ALA A 114 -4.07 10.96 14.37
N VAL A 115 -3.83 11.72 13.30
CA VAL A 115 -4.17 13.16 13.23
C VAL A 115 -5.62 13.39 12.80
N ILE A 116 -6.17 12.50 11.97
CA ILE A 116 -7.54 12.63 11.44
C ILE A 116 -8.59 12.15 12.46
N PHE A 117 -8.22 11.23 13.35
CA PHE A 117 -9.07 10.67 14.41
C PHE A 117 -8.81 11.35 15.77
#